data_AF-A0A523IP19-F1
#
_entry.id   AF-A0A523IP19-F1
#
_cell.length_a   1.000
_cell.length_b   1.000
_cell.length_c   1.000
_cell.angle_alpha   90.00
_cell.angle_beta   90.00
_cell.angle_gamma   90.00
#
_symmetry.space_group_name_H-M   'P 1'
#
loop_
_entity.id
_entity.type
_entity.pdbx_description
1 polymer ?
#
loop_
_entity_poly.entity_id
_entity_poly.type
_entity_poly.pdbx_seq_one_letter_code
_entity_poly.pdbx_strand_id
1 'polypeptide(L)'
;MRAPGLPLLLALIPLEAFGVVLQPGVEAVDTLPLFCPAPPAIEAHPFDPDLAFVSCAAVVPGVFGIGITPGVALDFADPVYILPANLNCSESLANCGDPTGFDFGTLGNLYLDPMDGSLTRGWVTTSNCELVVPFNSSTGADWPVIYQGESRRSVPTKRCIAGSFTTYDSDGTGTAITGFDTSLTSDVLRVGSRLLVSTSNFERVGSNPILNPGTVLLFDIDDSGPQTSIEPATPPFIVTSDPNPTALTALPGGLVAVTNSGLLDVAVPPLVTGVGSIDVIDPVAATIVGSFPLGKVNPGGLSLAIDPTGSVAVVGSQTLRALFAVDIRGLQDLPRPDLDPTLQRPSCNDVMGAEAGGVPCLRKRVIRGFENPIALPPPSGAAGTAGFVVEVRFGASGDFIVATSFNDGGLGVLAFDPRNLERPHPLLPSRFGPAETEVAAPPSGGFGDECCPGPMLVHTNSVAGVDGSDVIWLTLAPDGVVTRARLLGALSPATGDYDADGTEDAVDNCPVHPNGTPPQPDSGGVESSLPDGVGDPCQCGDVDGDGKVLQSDVDAVRLFLAEPALALPFPDKCNVAGKSGAAECDVLDLVVLTRARETLGPGVAQICAPALP
;
A
#
# COMPACT_ATOMS: atom_id res chain seq x y z
N MET A 1 78.68 -6.84 -1.50
CA MET A 1 77.59 -6.65 -2.48
C MET A 1 76.32 -7.29 -1.94
N ARG A 2 75.54 -6.51 -1.21
CA ARG A 2 74.17 -6.75 -0.74
C ARG A 2 73.72 -5.41 -0.16
N ALA A 3 72.66 -4.81 -0.70
CA ALA A 3 72.02 -3.65 -0.09
C ALA A 3 70.97 -4.16 0.91
N PRO A 4 70.96 -3.67 2.17
CA PRO A 4 69.88 -3.90 3.11
C PRO A 4 69.05 -2.63 3.38
N GLY A 5 67.73 -2.83 3.49
CA GLY A 5 66.83 -2.22 4.49
C GLY A 5 66.71 -0.69 4.58
N LEU A 6 65.54 -0.17 4.19
CA LEU A 6 64.94 1.02 4.81
C LEU A 6 63.60 0.62 5.44
N PRO A 7 63.24 1.15 6.64
CA PRO A 7 62.02 0.79 7.34
C PRO A 7 60.82 1.64 6.88
N LEU A 8 59.64 1.01 6.84
CA LEU A 8 58.35 1.64 6.61
C LEU A 8 57.92 2.37 7.88
N LEU A 9 57.67 3.68 7.77
CA LEU A 9 57.16 4.54 8.84
C LEU A 9 55.62 4.48 8.82
N LEU A 10 55.02 3.98 9.92
CA LEU A 10 53.57 4.05 10.15
C LEU A 10 53.20 5.50 10.48
N ALA A 11 52.30 6.11 9.71
CA ALA A 11 51.65 7.37 10.06
C ALA A 11 50.17 7.09 10.33
N LEU A 12 49.76 7.26 11.60
CA LEU A 12 48.37 7.37 12.01
C LEU A 12 47.81 8.70 11.50
N ILE A 13 46.72 8.66 10.74
CA ILE A 13 45.93 9.84 10.37
C ILE A 13 44.67 9.83 11.26
N PRO A 14 44.32 10.91 11.99
CA PRO A 14 43.13 10.95 12.82
C PRO A 14 41.87 11.09 11.95
N LEU A 15 40.81 10.43 12.41
CA LEU A 15 39.48 10.36 11.81
C LEU A 15 38.66 11.59 12.27
N GLU A 16 39.01 12.78 11.81
CA GLU A 16 38.18 13.99 11.98
C GLU A 16 38.35 14.92 10.77
N ALA A 17 37.50 14.75 9.76
CA ALA A 17 37.15 15.80 8.80
C ALA A 17 36.07 15.29 7.84
N PHE A 18 34.79 15.45 8.20
CA PHE A 18 33.66 15.82 7.33
C PHE A 18 32.44 15.99 8.23
N GLY A 19 32.39 17.11 8.97
CA GLY A 19 31.18 17.54 9.65
C GLY A 19 30.21 18.13 8.63
N VAL A 20 29.23 17.34 8.20
CA VAL A 20 28.00 17.87 7.64
C VAL A 20 27.13 18.28 8.83
N VAL A 21 26.74 19.54 8.89
CA VAL A 21 25.71 19.99 9.83
C VAL A 21 24.38 19.44 9.32
N LEU A 22 23.88 18.39 9.95
CA LEU A 22 22.58 17.79 9.62
C LEU A 22 21.46 18.59 10.29
N GLN A 23 20.44 18.96 9.52
CA GLN A 23 19.11 19.24 10.05
C GLN A 23 18.55 17.95 10.69
N PRO A 24 17.56 18.00 11.61
CA PRO A 24 16.94 16.77 12.13
C PRO A 24 16.48 15.89 10.97
N GLY A 25 16.76 14.57 11.02
CA GLY A 25 16.30 13.67 9.96
C GLY A 25 16.91 12.25 10.00
N VAL A 26 18.24 12.10 9.85
CA VAL A 26 18.89 10.77 9.80
C VAL A 26 20.34 10.85 10.32
N GLU A 27 20.69 10.08 11.37
CA GLU A 27 22.11 9.86 11.75
C GLU A 27 22.60 8.58 11.08
N ALA A 28 23.55 8.73 10.15
CA ALA A 28 24.28 7.66 9.49
C ALA A 28 23.44 6.74 8.58
N VAL A 29 23.90 6.65 7.33
CA VAL A 29 23.47 5.61 6.40
C VAL A 29 24.60 4.60 6.35
N ASP A 30 24.40 3.45 6.97
CA ASP A 30 25.34 2.34 6.89
C ASP A 30 24.93 1.46 5.71
N THR A 31 25.79 1.42 4.69
CA THR A 31 25.62 0.53 3.54
C THR A 31 26.53 -0.69 3.71
N LEU A 32 25.95 -1.89 3.71
CA LEU A 32 26.72 -3.12 3.69
C LEU A 32 26.54 -3.83 2.34
N PRO A 33 27.60 -4.00 1.53
CA PRO A 33 27.50 -4.75 0.29
C PRO A 33 27.27 -6.24 0.56
N LEU A 34 26.24 -6.84 -0.04
CA LEU A 34 26.06 -8.29 -0.03
C LEU A 34 26.95 -8.92 -1.11
N PHE A 35 28.21 -9.18 -0.78
CA PHE A 35 29.03 -10.00 -1.66
C PHE A 35 28.54 -11.46 -1.62
N CYS A 36 28.15 -11.99 -2.76
CA CYS A 36 27.93 -13.42 -2.98
C CYS A 36 29.13 -13.96 -3.78
N PRO A 37 30.28 -14.33 -3.16
CA PRO A 37 31.43 -14.79 -3.93
C PRO A 37 31.33 -16.29 -4.22
N ALA A 38 31.67 -16.68 -5.45
CA ALA A 38 32.32 -17.97 -5.72
C ALA A 38 33.81 -17.70 -6.06
N PRO A 39 34.75 -18.60 -5.69
CA PRO A 39 35.99 -18.21 -4.97
C PRO A 39 37.29 -18.26 -5.82
N PRO A 40 38.51 -17.95 -5.29
CA PRO A 40 38.93 -17.47 -3.94
C PRO A 40 39.78 -16.15 -3.97
N ALA A 41 40.05 -15.41 -2.88
CA ALA A 41 40.85 -15.81 -1.71
C ALA A 41 40.71 -14.89 -0.47
N ILE A 42 41.07 -15.49 0.66
CA ILE A 42 41.05 -15.06 2.06
C ILE A 42 41.77 -13.72 2.32
N GLU A 43 41.08 -12.79 3.00
CA GLU A 43 41.67 -11.98 4.06
C GLU A 43 40.60 -11.67 5.12
N ALA A 44 40.91 -12.00 6.38
CA ALA A 44 40.01 -11.89 7.51
C ALA A 44 40.11 -10.50 8.15
N HIS A 45 38.96 -9.86 8.39
CA HIS A 45 38.87 -8.73 9.32
C HIS A 45 38.25 -9.22 10.64
N PRO A 46 38.97 -9.12 11.78
CA PRO A 46 38.43 -9.43 13.09
C PRO A 46 37.83 -8.18 13.75
N PHE A 47 36.81 -8.39 14.58
CA PHE A 47 36.19 -7.47 15.57
C PHE A 47 34.99 -6.63 15.09
N ASP A 48 33.81 -7.27 15.03
CA ASP A 48 32.58 -6.68 15.58
C ASP A 48 31.57 -7.79 15.98
N PRO A 49 31.36 -8.07 17.28
CA PRO A 49 30.46 -9.14 17.74
C PRO A 49 28.96 -8.75 17.80
N ASP A 50 28.57 -7.52 17.46
CA ASP A 50 27.16 -7.06 17.58
C ASP A 50 26.42 -6.92 16.23
N LEU A 51 27.01 -7.38 15.13
CA LEU A 51 26.39 -7.38 13.79
C LEU A 51 25.80 -8.76 13.46
N ALA A 52 24.47 -8.85 13.43
CA ALA A 52 23.77 -10.03 12.93
C ALA A 52 23.58 -9.94 11.42
N PHE A 53 24.03 -10.97 10.69
CA PHE A 53 23.87 -11.06 9.23
C PHE A 53 23.07 -12.29 8.82
N VAL A 54 22.38 -12.17 7.70
CA VAL A 54 21.97 -13.29 6.85
C VAL A 54 23.02 -13.42 5.74
N SER A 55 23.90 -14.42 5.83
CA SER A 55 24.84 -14.72 4.74
C SER A 55 24.21 -15.73 3.79
N CYS A 56 24.15 -15.40 2.49
CA CYS A 56 23.83 -16.35 1.43
C CYS A 56 25.13 -16.84 0.79
N ALA A 57 25.41 -18.15 0.91
CA ALA A 57 26.53 -18.77 0.20
C ALA A 57 26.04 -19.91 -0.68
N ALA A 58 26.46 -19.92 -1.95
CA ALA A 58 26.29 -21.08 -2.82
C ALA A 58 27.27 -22.17 -2.38
N VAL A 59 26.77 -23.20 -1.67
CA VAL A 59 27.62 -24.29 -1.17
C VAL A 59 27.95 -25.28 -2.31
N VAL A 60 27.01 -25.45 -3.25
CA VAL A 60 27.11 -26.23 -4.51
C VAL A 60 25.94 -25.84 -5.44
N PRO A 61 25.97 -26.19 -6.75
CA PRO A 61 24.84 -25.91 -7.66
C PRO A 61 23.51 -26.45 -7.10
N GLY A 62 22.53 -25.56 -6.90
CA GLY A 62 21.20 -25.92 -6.40
C GLY A 62 21.05 -25.99 -4.86
N VAL A 63 22.06 -25.55 -4.09
CA VAL A 63 21.98 -25.44 -2.62
C VAL A 63 22.34 -24.03 -2.18
N PHE A 64 21.40 -23.36 -1.51
CA PHE A 64 21.61 -22.08 -0.84
C PHE A 64 21.68 -22.32 0.68
N GLY A 65 22.73 -21.82 1.32
CA GLY A 65 22.78 -21.76 2.79
C GLY A 65 22.32 -20.38 3.26
N ILE A 66 21.37 -20.34 4.20
CA ILE A 66 20.97 -19.14 4.95
C ILE A 66 21.57 -19.31 6.35
N GLY A 67 22.58 -18.52 6.70
CA GLY A 67 23.12 -18.49 8.06
C GLY A 67 22.44 -17.38 8.87
N ILE A 68 21.86 -17.70 10.03
CA ILE A 68 21.35 -16.72 11.00
C ILE A 68 22.23 -16.82 12.25
N THR A 69 22.76 -15.70 12.72
CA THR A 69 23.73 -15.69 13.83
C THR A 69 23.05 -16.00 15.17
N PRO A 70 23.61 -16.85 16.05
CA PRO A 70 23.01 -17.16 17.35
C PRO A 70 22.91 -15.93 18.25
N GLY A 71 21.72 -15.65 18.80
CA GLY A 71 21.51 -14.63 19.84
C GLY A 71 20.48 -13.53 19.50
N VAL A 72 20.02 -13.45 18.26
CA VAL A 72 18.95 -12.53 17.86
C VAL A 72 17.62 -13.27 17.88
N ALA A 73 16.70 -12.84 18.75
CA ALA A 73 15.30 -13.19 18.61
C ALA A 73 14.76 -12.41 17.41
N LEU A 74 14.51 -13.08 16.30
CA LEU A 74 13.73 -12.49 15.21
C LEU A 74 12.31 -12.31 15.73
N ASP A 75 11.77 -11.10 15.67
CA ASP A 75 10.37 -10.85 15.94
C ASP A 75 9.55 -11.37 14.76
N PHE A 76 8.90 -12.52 14.95
CA PHE A 76 8.14 -13.24 13.91
C PHE A 76 6.69 -12.77 13.81
N ALA A 77 6.36 -11.58 14.33
CA ALA A 77 5.00 -11.05 14.24
C ALA A 77 4.55 -10.80 12.78
N ASP A 78 5.48 -10.63 11.82
CA ASP A 78 5.17 -10.48 10.38
C ASP A 78 6.38 -10.81 9.47
N PRO A 79 6.67 -12.08 9.12
CA PRO A 79 7.87 -12.41 8.35
C PRO A 79 7.60 -12.54 6.84
N VAL A 80 7.77 -11.44 6.09
CA VAL A 80 8.00 -11.50 4.63
C VAL A 80 9.50 -11.42 4.37
N TYR A 81 10.11 -12.49 3.84
CA TYR A 81 11.54 -12.52 3.52
C TYR A 81 11.73 -12.81 2.03
N ILE A 82 12.19 -11.83 1.26
CA ILE A 82 12.40 -11.99 -0.17
C ILE A 82 13.84 -12.46 -0.44
N LEU A 83 13.98 -13.57 -1.15
CA LEU A 83 15.27 -14.09 -1.63
C LEU A 83 15.24 -14.25 -3.16
N PRO A 84 16.27 -13.79 -3.89
CA PRO A 84 16.37 -14.06 -5.32
C PRO A 84 16.77 -15.53 -5.55
N ALA A 85 15.85 -16.35 -6.06
CA ALA A 85 16.13 -17.72 -6.47
C ALA A 85 15.87 -17.93 -7.96
N ASN A 86 16.91 -18.29 -8.72
CA ASN A 86 16.79 -18.81 -10.09
C ASN A 86 16.32 -20.27 -10.03
N LEU A 87 15.01 -20.50 -10.01
CA LEU A 87 14.41 -21.83 -10.13
C LEU A 87 13.76 -21.99 -11.51
N ASN A 88 14.25 -22.95 -12.29
CA ASN A 88 13.77 -23.23 -13.64
C ASN A 88 12.85 -24.46 -13.59
N CYS A 89 11.54 -24.25 -13.71
CA CYS A 89 10.55 -25.32 -13.79
C CYS A 89 10.00 -25.39 -15.21
N SER A 90 10.19 -26.52 -15.88
CA SER A 90 9.65 -26.76 -17.23
C SER A 90 8.31 -27.50 -17.12
N GLU A 91 7.21 -26.84 -17.49
CA GLU A 91 5.94 -27.50 -17.79
C GLU A 91 5.59 -27.34 -19.28
N SER A 92 5.00 -28.39 -19.85
CA SER A 92 4.53 -28.44 -21.24
C SER A 92 3.09 -27.90 -21.31
N LEU A 93 2.90 -26.78 -22.00
CA LEU A 93 1.61 -26.10 -22.10
C LEU A 93 0.73 -26.62 -23.25
N ALA A 94 -0.58 -26.68 -23.00
CA ALA A 94 -1.62 -26.55 -24.02
C ALA A 94 -2.31 -25.19 -23.79
N ASN A 95 -2.30 -24.29 -24.78
CA ASN A 95 -3.14 -23.07 -24.70
C ASN A 95 -4.62 -23.47 -24.77
N CYS A 96 -5.53 -22.53 -24.48
CA CYS A 96 -6.93 -22.61 -24.92
C CYS A 96 -6.99 -22.65 -26.48
N GLY A 97 -6.63 -23.78 -27.11
CA GLY A 97 -6.77 -24.02 -28.56
C GLY A 97 -5.49 -24.19 -29.41
N ASP A 98 -4.27 -24.02 -28.89
CA ASP A 98 -3.03 -24.21 -29.68
C ASP A 98 -1.87 -24.79 -28.83
N PRO A 99 -1.28 -25.96 -29.18
CA PRO A 99 -0.21 -26.60 -28.43
C PRO A 99 1.22 -26.09 -28.69
N THR A 100 1.45 -24.98 -29.41
CA THR A 100 2.80 -24.61 -29.88
C THR A 100 3.32 -23.21 -29.50
N GLY A 101 3.55 -22.99 -28.20
CA GLY A 101 4.69 -22.20 -27.71
C GLY A 101 4.39 -20.87 -26.99
N PHE A 102 5.01 -20.69 -25.81
CA PHE A 102 5.92 -19.57 -25.43
C PHE A 102 6.52 -19.83 -24.04
N ASP A 103 7.69 -19.23 -23.77
CA ASP A 103 8.57 -19.35 -22.59
C ASP A 103 8.82 -17.95 -22.00
N PHE A 104 8.74 -17.80 -20.68
CA PHE A 104 9.42 -16.76 -19.90
C PHE A 104 9.68 -17.25 -18.47
N GLY A 105 10.96 -17.23 -18.07
CA GLY A 105 11.39 -17.35 -16.67
C GLY A 105 11.60 -15.97 -16.06
N THR A 106 11.09 -15.76 -14.85
CA THR A 106 11.58 -14.72 -13.94
C THR A 106 11.23 -15.05 -12.48
N LEU A 107 12.03 -14.45 -11.60
CA LEU A 107 12.09 -14.59 -10.14
C LEU A 107 10.71 -14.46 -9.49
N GLY A 108 10.48 -15.18 -8.39
CA GLY A 108 9.36 -14.88 -7.51
C GLY A 108 9.77 -14.76 -6.06
N ASN A 109 8.77 -14.56 -5.23
CA ASN A 109 8.86 -14.09 -3.85
C ASN A 109 8.90 -15.27 -2.88
N LEU A 110 9.60 -15.11 -1.75
CA LEU A 110 9.58 -16.07 -0.64
C LEU A 110 8.68 -15.53 0.49
N TYR A 111 7.70 -16.31 0.95
CA TYR A 111 6.81 -15.96 2.07
C TYR A 111 7.06 -16.89 3.22
N LEU A 112 7.22 -16.41 4.45
CA LEU A 112 7.31 -17.27 5.63
C LEU A 112 6.00 -17.20 6.44
N ASP A 113 5.41 -18.35 6.73
CA ASP A 113 4.17 -18.49 7.51
C ASP A 113 4.51 -18.79 8.99
N PRO A 114 4.15 -17.91 9.95
CA PRO A 114 4.29 -18.20 11.37
C PRO A 114 3.17 -19.14 11.83
N MET A 115 3.45 -20.46 11.93
CA MET A 115 2.59 -21.33 12.72
C MET A 115 2.85 -21.15 14.22
N ASP A 116 1.84 -21.48 15.01
CA ASP A 116 1.64 -21.52 16.45
C ASP A 116 2.74 -22.26 17.27
N GLY A 117 3.99 -21.80 17.15
CA GLY A 117 5.04 -21.96 18.15
C GLY A 117 6.12 -23.02 17.91
N SER A 118 6.24 -23.64 16.72
CA SER A 118 7.40 -24.54 16.47
C SER A 118 7.84 -24.77 15.02
N LEU A 119 7.09 -24.37 14.00
CA LEU A 119 7.45 -24.56 12.59
C LEU A 119 7.10 -23.30 11.79
N THR A 120 8.02 -22.83 10.96
CA THR A 120 7.80 -21.72 10.02
C THR A 120 7.93 -22.31 8.62
N ARG A 121 6.95 -22.17 7.73
CA ARG A 121 7.07 -22.69 6.35
C ARG A 121 7.30 -21.55 5.38
N GLY A 122 8.25 -21.71 4.46
CA GLY A 122 8.53 -20.82 3.35
C GLY A 122 7.77 -21.20 2.07
N TRP A 123 7.35 -20.23 1.26
CA TRP A 123 6.74 -20.45 -0.05
C TRP A 123 7.50 -19.63 -1.08
N VAL A 124 8.14 -20.25 -2.08
CA VAL A 124 8.83 -19.55 -3.16
C VAL A 124 7.95 -19.55 -4.40
N THR A 125 7.55 -18.39 -4.88
CA THR A 125 6.94 -18.27 -6.21
C THR A 125 8.03 -18.18 -7.26
N THR A 126 7.73 -18.64 -8.46
CA THR A 126 8.42 -18.30 -9.70
C THR A 126 7.34 -18.00 -10.73
N SER A 127 7.67 -17.35 -11.84
CA SER A 127 6.71 -17.05 -12.90
C SER A 127 5.88 -18.25 -13.39
N ASN A 128 6.35 -19.49 -13.16
CA ASN A 128 5.76 -20.72 -13.69
C ASN A 128 5.48 -21.84 -12.66
N CYS A 129 5.90 -21.71 -11.39
CA CYS A 129 5.73 -22.74 -10.35
C CYS A 129 5.85 -22.16 -8.94
N GLU A 130 5.14 -22.75 -7.98
CA GLU A 130 5.29 -22.46 -6.54
C GLU A 130 6.00 -23.62 -5.82
N LEU A 131 6.89 -23.31 -4.89
CA LEU A 131 7.65 -24.27 -4.09
C LEU A 131 7.37 -24.04 -2.60
N VAL A 132 6.76 -25.03 -1.95
CA VAL A 132 6.58 -25.05 -0.48
C VAL A 132 7.82 -25.62 0.20
N VAL A 133 8.32 -24.93 1.23
CA VAL A 133 9.54 -25.26 1.98
C VAL A 133 9.23 -25.29 3.48
N PRO A 134 9.19 -26.44 4.16
CA PRO A 134 9.06 -26.46 5.61
C PRO A 134 10.37 -26.06 6.30
N PHE A 135 10.31 -25.21 7.34
CA PHE A 135 11.42 -24.84 8.23
C PHE A 135 11.00 -24.96 9.71
N ASN A 136 11.96 -25.21 10.61
CA ASN A 136 11.74 -25.31 12.05
C ASN A 136 12.52 -24.20 12.76
N SER A 137 11.80 -23.20 13.26
CA SER A 137 12.40 -22.04 13.93
C SER A 137 12.95 -22.35 15.32
N SER A 138 12.52 -23.44 15.96
CA SER A 138 12.90 -23.77 17.34
C SER A 138 14.33 -24.32 17.48
N THR A 139 14.98 -24.74 16.39
CA THR A 139 16.30 -25.40 16.46
C THR A 139 17.51 -24.49 16.17
N GLY A 140 17.31 -23.28 15.65
CA GLY A 140 18.23 -22.13 15.68
C GLY A 140 19.75 -22.36 15.55
N ALA A 141 20.22 -23.40 14.84
CA ALA A 141 21.64 -23.74 14.77
C ALA A 141 22.05 -24.12 13.35
N ASP A 142 23.29 -23.76 12.99
CA ASP A 142 24.02 -23.93 11.73
C ASP A 142 23.89 -25.31 11.06
N TRP A 143 22.72 -25.60 10.50
CA TRP A 143 22.55 -26.78 9.66
C TRP A 143 22.52 -26.33 8.20
N PRO A 144 23.43 -26.83 7.34
CA PRO A 144 23.17 -26.77 5.91
C PRO A 144 21.83 -27.47 5.69
N VAL A 145 20.86 -26.76 5.12
CA VAL A 145 19.59 -27.37 4.72
C VAL A 145 19.91 -28.26 3.52
N ILE A 146 20.29 -29.51 3.80
CA ILE A 146 20.59 -30.53 2.80
C ILE A 146 19.27 -31.17 2.42
N TYR A 147 18.69 -30.71 1.31
CA TYR A 147 17.48 -31.28 0.73
C TYR A 147 17.76 -32.64 0.09
N GLN A 148 17.46 -33.73 0.80
CA GLN A 148 17.37 -35.06 0.21
C GLN A 148 16.05 -35.72 0.64
N GLY A 149 15.03 -35.65 -0.23
CA GLY A 149 13.89 -36.59 -0.17
C GLY A 149 12.49 -36.04 0.07
N GLU A 150 12.27 -34.73 0.20
CA GLU A 150 10.90 -34.19 0.30
C GLU A 150 10.23 -33.99 -1.07
N SER A 151 8.98 -34.40 -1.17
CA SER A 151 8.17 -34.27 -2.39
C SER A 151 7.85 -32.81 -2.64
N ARG A 152 8.47 -32.22 -3.68
CA ARG A 152 8.06 -30.92 -4.20
C ARG A 152 6.64 -31.05 -4.74
N ARG A 153 5.72 -30.22 -4.24
CA ARG A 153 4.40 -30.03 -4.85
C ARG A 153 4.37 -28.61 -5.42
N SER A 154 4.25 -28.52 -6.73
CA SER A 154 3.91 -27.28 -7.44
C SER A 154 2.41 -27.24 -7.67
N VAL A 155 1.83 -26.05 -7.61
CA VAL A 155 0.48 -25.80 -8.10
C VAL A 155 0.55 -25.08 -9.45
N PRO A 156 -0.25 -25.49 -10.45
CA PRO A 156 -0.28 -24.80 -11.74
C PRO A 156 -1.01 -23.46 -11.60
N THR A 157 -0.33 -22.38 -11.95
CA THR A 157 -0.90 -21.01 -11.92
C THR A 157 -1.38 -20.55 -13.30
N LYS A 158 -1.06 -21.31 -14.36
CA LYS A 158 -1.64 -21.12 -15.70
C LYS A 158 -2.91 -21.96 -15.84
N ARG A 159 -4.02 -21.29 -16.13
CA ARG A 159 -5.35 -21.88 -16.22
C ARG A 159 -6.16 -21.21 -17.32
N CYS A 160 -6.78 -22.03 -18.17
CA CYS A 160 -7.77 -21.57 -19.13
C CYS A 160 -9.09 -21.26 -18.40
N ILE A 161 -9.54 -20.01 -18.49
CA ILE A 161 -10.79 -19.52 -17.91
C ILE A 161 -11.74 -19.21 -19.07
N ALA A 162 -12.91 -19.84 -19.07
CA ALA A 162 -13.96 -19.60 -20.06
C ALA A 162 -15.13 -18.84 -19.41
N GLY A 163 -15.72 -17.90 -20.14
CA GLY A 163 -16.79 -17.05 -19.62
C GLY A 163 -17.11 -15.89 -20.57
N SER A 164 -17.71 -14.83 -20.05
CA SER A 164 -17.93 -13.58 -20.79
C SER A 164 -17.15 -12.49 -20.08
N PHE A 165 -16.08 -12.01 -20.72
CA PHE A 165 -15.15 -11.06 -20.13
C PHE A 165 -14.88 -9.90 -21.06
N THR A 166 -14.12 -8.94 -20.57
CA THR A 166 -13.66 -7.73 -21.24
C THR A 166 -12.14 -7.67 -21.05
N THR A 167 -11.39 -7.76 -22.15
CA THR A 167 -9.97 -7.39 -22.17
C THR A 167 -9.86 -5.88 -22.32
N TYR A 168 -8.88 -5.28 -21.69
CA TYR A 168 -8.64 -3.83 -21.75
C TYR A 168 -7.39 -3.56 -22.59
N ASP A 169 -7.49 -2.59 -23.50
CA ASP A 169 -6.33 -2.05 -24.23
C ASP A 169 -5.74 -0.86 -23.47
N SER A 170 -4.58 -0.38 -23.92
CA SER A 170 -3.80 0.70 -23.33
C SER A 170 -4.56 2.00 -23.11
N ASP A 171 -5.58 2.29 -23.91
CA ASP A 171 -6.43 3.48 -23.78
C ASP A 171 -7.60 3.29 -22.79
N GLY A 172 -7.66 2.12 -22.13
CA GLY A 172 -8.74 1.71 -21.24
C GLY A 172 -9.97 1.18 -21.97
N THR A 173 -9.97 1.10 -23.31
CA THR A 173 -11.12 0.56 -24.04
C THR A 173 -11.23 -0.95 -23.84
N GLY A 174 -12.47 -1.40 -23.59
CA GLY A 174 -12.79 -2.80 -23.35
C GLY A 174 -13.22 -3.52 -24.64
N THR A 175 -12.67 -4.70 -24.90
CA THR A 175 -13.13 -5.62 -25.95
C THR A 175 -13.67 -6.91 -25.31
N ALA A 176 -14.87 -7.33 -25.71
CA ALA A 176 -15.46 -8.56 -25.20
C ALA A 176 -14.70 -9.81 -25.67
N ILE A 177 -14.43 -10.74 -24.75
CA ILE A 177 -13.77 -12.03 -25.00
C ILE A 177 -14.57 -13.17 -24.34
N THR A 178 -14.33 -14.41 -24.80
CA THR A 178 -15.04 -15.61 -24.30
C THR A 178 -14.21 -16.45 -23.33
N GLY A 179 -12.99 -16.04 -23.06
CA GLY A 179 -12.05 -16.71 -22.17
C GLY A 179 -10.63 -16.19 -22.36
N PHE A 180 -9.77 -16.54 -21.42
CA PHE A 180 -8.35 -16.20 -21.43
C PHE A 180 -7.56 -17.23 -20.62
N ASP A 181 -6.26 -17.30 -20.86
CA ASP A 181 -5.33 -18.03 -20.00
C ASP A 181 -4.81 -17.10 -18.91
N THR A 182 -4.80 -17.57 -17.66
CA THR A 182 -4.09 -16.84 -16.62
C THR A 182 -2.60 -16.79 -16.94
N SER A 183 -1.98 -15.64 -16.71
CA SER A 183 -0.56 -15.40 -16.96
C SER A 183 0.04 -14.58 -15.83
N LEU A 184 1.36 -14.71 -15.65
CA LEU A 184 2.18 -14.02 -14.65
C LEU A 184 1.61 -14.11 -13.22
N THR A 185 2.04 -15.11 -12.47
CA THR A 185 1.86 -15.15 -11.02
C THR A 185 2.44 -13.88 -10.39
N SER A 186 1.59 -13.06 -9.77
CA SER A 186 2.01 -11.77 -9.20
C SER A 186 2.25 -11.85 -7.69
N ASP A 187 1.39 -12.56 -6.96
CA ASP A 187 1.50 -12.70 -5.51
C ASP A 187 0.88 -14.01 -5.03
N VAL A 188 1.26 -14.46 -3.84
CA VAL A 188 0.66 -15.59 -3.13
C VAL A 188 0.41 -15.23 -1.67
N LEU A 189 -0.74 -15.65 -1.16
CA LEU A 189 -1.11 -15.46 0.22
C LEU A 189 -1.81 -16.70 0.75
N ARG A 190 -1.41 -17.16 1.93
CA ARG A 190 -2.15 -18.18 2.66
C ARG A 190 -3.04 -17.53 3.71
N VAL A 191 -4.33 -17.90 3.74
CA VAL A 191 -5.28 -17.51 4.80
C VAL A 191 -6.00 -18.75 5.30
N GLY A 192 -5.65 -19.19 6.51
CA GLY A 192 -6.17 -20.43 7.09
C GLY A 192 -5.84 -21.65 6.23
N SER A 193 -6.88 -22.38 5.81
CA SER A 193 -6.76 -23.55 4.92
C SER A 193 -6.82 -23.19 3.43
N ARG A 194 -6.70 -21.90 3.06
CA ARG A 194 -6.71 -21.45 1.67
C ARG A 194 -5.35 -20.93 1.25
N LEU A 195 -4.88 -21.36 0.09
CA LEU A 195 -3.82 -20.69 -0.69
C LEU A 195 -4.47 -19.86 -1.78
N LEU A 196 -4.09 -18.60 -1.86
CA LEU A 196 -4.56 -17.65 -2.86
C LEU A 196 -3.38 -17.26 -3.74
N VAL A 197 -3.55 -17.31 -5.06
CA VAL A 197 -2.50 -16.91 -6.01
C VAL A 197 -3.08 -15.89 -6.97
N SER A 198 -2.61 -14.65 -6.93
CA SER A 198 -3.02 -13.64 -7.90
C SER A 198 -2.23 -13.78 -9.19
N THR A 199 -2.89 -13.49 -10.32
CA THR A 199 -2.25 -13.51 -11.63
C THR A 199 -2.57 -12.25 -12.41
N SER A 200 -1.51 -11.52 -12.78
CA SER A 200 -1.58 -10.34 -13.63
C SER A 200 -1.65 -10.80 -15.08
N ASN A 201 -2.85 -10.97 -15.61
CA ASN A 201 -3.08 -11.65 -16.89
C ASN A 201 -2.69 -10.81 -18.13
N PHE A 202 -1.41 -10.47 -18.25
CA PHE A 202 -0.82 -9.78 -19.41
C PHE A 202 -0.86 -10.70 -20.64
N GLU A 203 -1.51 -10.23 -21.70
CA GLU A 203 -1.42 -10.86 -23.02
C GLU A 203 -0.27 -10.27 -23.84
N ARG A 204 -0.06 -8.95 -23.70
CA ARG A 204 0.95 -8.20 -24.44
C ARG A 204 1.57 -7.13 -23.57
N VAL A 205 2.91 -7.04 -23.60
CA VAL A 205 3.70 -5.98 -22.97
C VAL A 205 4.20 -4.98 -24.02
N GLY A 206 4.51 -3.75 -23.62
CA GLY A 206 5.06 -2.70 -24.49
C GLY A 206 4.16 -1.47 -24.61
N SER A 207 4.23 -0.76 -25.73
CA SER A 207 3.53 0.53 -25.95
C SER A 207 2.03 0.41 -26.25
N ASN A 208 1.45 -0.79 -26.13
CA ASN A 208 0.02 -1.03 -26.27
C ASN A 208 -0.35 -2.28 -25.47
N PRO A 209 -0.22 -2.24 -24.13
CA PRO A 209 -0.48 -3.39 -23.30
C PRO A 209 -1.93 -3.84 -23.45
N ILE A 210 -2.13 -5.14 -23.58
CA ILE A 210 -3.46 -5.77 -23.55
C ILE A 210 -3.53 -6.61 -22.29
N LEU A 211 -4.54 -6.30 -21.49
CA LEU A 211 -4.73 -6.89 -20.17
C LEU A 211 -6.10 -7.58 -20.11
N ASN A 212 -6.05 -8.90 -19.93
CA ASN A 212 -7.22 -9.66 -19.55
C ASN A 212 -7.64 -9.30 -18.11
N PRO A 213 -8.88 -9.61 -17.70
CA PRO A 213 -9.29 -9.40 -16.32
C PRO A 213 -8.31 -10.06 -15.36
N GLY A 214 -8.07 -9.46 -14.20
CA GLY A 214 -7.26 -10.07 -13.16
C GLY A 214 -7.94 -11.29 -12.55
N THR A 215 -7.15 -12.17 -11.96
CA THR A 215 -7.68 -13.35 -11.27
C THR A 215 -6.94 -13.66 -9.98
N VAL A 216 -7.67 -14.25 -9.04
CA VAL A 216 -7.12 -14.90 -7.85
C VAL A 216 -7.50 -16.37 -7.90
N LEU A 217 -6.53 -17.24 -8.11
CA LEU A 217 -6.69 -18.68 -8.03
C LEU A 217 -6.78 -19.11 -6.57
N LEU A 218 -7.65 -20.07 -6.28
CA LEU A 218 -7.91 -20.54 -4.93
C LEU A 218 -7.58 -22.03 -4.84
N PHE A 219 -6.86 -22.41 -3.79
CA PHE A 219 -6.56 -23.80 -3.46
C PHE A 219 -6.90 -24.10 -2.00
N ASP A 220 -7.46 -25.28 -1.75
CA ASP A 220 -7.58 -25.88 -0.43
C ASP A 220 -6.24 -26.50 -0.01
N ILE A 221 -5.76 -26.14 1.16
CA ILE A 221 -4.62 -26.77 1.83
C ILE A 221 -5.15 -27.64 2.96
N ASP A 222 -4.85 -28.93 2.91
CA ASP A 222 -5.00 -29.85 4.04
C ASP A 222 -3.62 -30.26 4.56
N ASP A 223 -3.30 -29.74 5.75
CA ASP A 223 -2.08 -30.01 6.51
C ASP A 223 -2.31 -30.99 7.67
N SER A 224 -3.49 -31.60 7.78
CA SER A 224 -3.81 -32.51 8.90
C SER A 224 -3.10 -33.85 8.81
N GLY A 225 -2.63 -34.22 7.61
CA GLY A 225 -1.93 -35.47 7.33
C GLY A 225 -0.40 -35.38 7.39
N PRO A 226 0.31 -36.52 7.27
CA PRO A 226 1.77 -36.55 7.16
C PRO A 226 2.29 -35.96 5.84
N GLN A 227 1.41 -35.70 4.88
CA GLN A 227 1.71 -35.00 3.64
C GLN A 227 0.66 -33.90 3.45
N THR A 228 1.12 -32.68 3.21
CA THR A 228 0.27 -31.58 2.79
C THR A 228 -0.35 -31.89 1.43
N SER A 229 -1.67 -31.83 1.33
CA SER A 229 -2.36 -31.79 0.04
C SER A 229 -2.79 -30.38 -0.30
N ILE A 230 -2.61 -30.02 -1.57
CA ILE A 230 -3.05 -28.76 -2.13
C ILE A 230 -3.92 -29.12 -3.34
N GLU A 231 -5.19 -28.74 -3.29
CA GLU A 231 -6.17 -29.05 -4.33
C GLU A 231 -6.88 -27.77 -4.77
N PRO A 232 -7.25 -27.60 -6.04
CA PRO A 232 -8.05 -26.44 -6.45
C PRO A 232 -9.34 -26.34 -5.63
N ALA A 233 -9.64 -25.14 -5.14
CA ALA A 233 -10.85 -24.84 -4.40
C ALA A 233 -12.11 -25.00 -5.27
N THR A 234 -13.28 -24.97 -4.64
CA THR A 234 -14.57 -24.82 -5.34
C THR A 234 -15.32 -23.59 -4.82
N PRO A 235 -15.55 -22.55 -5.64
CA PRO A 235 -15.00 -22.36 -6.97
C PRO A 235 -13.46 -22.16 -6.94
N PRO A 236 -12.75 -22.46 -8.04
CA PRO A 236 -11.29 -22.50 -8.03
C PRO A 236 -10.61 -21.16 -8.31
N PHE A 237 -11.37 -20.10 -8.58
CA PHE A 237 -10.83 -18.77 -8.82
C PHE A 237 -11.90 -17.70 -8.61
N ILE A 238 -11.44 -16.45 -8.46
CA ILE A 238 -12.22 -15.22 -8.46
C ILE A 238 -11.68 -14.34 -9.61
N VAL A 239 -12.58 -13.74 -10.39
CA VAL A 239 -12.21 -12.69 -11.36
C VAL A 239 -12.31 -11.34 -10.66
N THR A 240 -11.22 -10.55 -10.69
CA THR A 240 -11.16 -9.23 -10.03
C THR A 240 -12.01 -8.19 -10.77
N SER A 241 -12.39 -7.12 -10.06
CA SER A 241 -13.19 -6.03 -10.63
C SER A 241 -12.41 -5.20 -11.66
N ASP A 242 -11.10 -5.04 -11.43
CA ASP A 242 -10.17 -4.30 -12.29
C ASP A 242 -8.98 -5.20 -12.69
N PRO A 243 -8.31 -4.92 -13.83
CA PRO A 243 -7.21 -5.75 -14.31
C PRO A 243 -5.93 -5.59 -13.47
N ASN A 244 -4.99 -6.51 -13.71
CA ASN A 244 -3.62 -6.45 -13.20
C ASN A 244 -3.49 -6.47 -11.65
N PRO A 245 -3.95 -7.55 -10.98
CA PRO A 245 -3.79 -7.75 -9.55
C PRO A 245 -2.32 -8.01 -9.26
N THR A 246 -1.70 -7.15 -8.47
CA THR A 246 -0.26 -7.15 -8.23
C THR A 246 0.14 -7.56 -6.83
N ALA A 247 -0.79 -7.49 -5.87
CA ALA A 247 -0.54 -7.90 -4.50
C ALA A 247 -1.79 -8.45 -3.82
N LEU A 248 -1.57 -9.33 -2.86
CA LEU A 248 -2.52 -9.86 -1.92
C LEU A 248 -2.13 -9.39 -0.51
N THR A 249 -3.12 -9.09 0.33
CA THR A 249 -2.88 -8.70 1.72
C THR A 249 -3.94 -9.28 2.63
N ALA A 250 -3.52 -9.99 3.67
CA ALA A 250 -4.46 -10.49 4.68
C ALA A 250 -5.09 -9.32 5.42
N LEU A 251 -6.41 -9.37 5.61
CA LEU A 251 -7.18 -8.37 6.35
C LEU A 251 -7.78 -9.01 7.61
N PRO A 252 -8.19 -8.18 8.60
CA PRO A 252 -8.95 -8.66 9.75
C PRO A 252 -10.18 -9.48 9.35
N GLY A 253 -10.50 -10.49 10.16
CA GLY A 253 -11.65 -11.36 9.92
C GLY A 253 -11.46 -12.43 8.84
N GLY A 254 -10.24 -12.65 8.36
CA GLY A 254 -9.93 -13.65 7.34
C GLY A 254 -10.29 -13.22 5.92
N LEU A 255 -10.55 -11.92 5.71
CA LEU A 255 -10.70 -11.32 4.40
C LEU A 255 -9.32 -11.10 3.75
N VAL A 256 -9.31 -10.86 2.44
CA VAL A 256 -8.10 -10.54 1.69
C VAL A 256 -8.34 -9.31 0.82
N ALA A 257 -7.40 -8.38 0.83
CA ALA A 257 -7.32 -7.31 -0.16
C ALA A 257 -6.56 -7.80 -1.40
N VAL A 258 -7.05 -7.46 -2.58
CA VAL A 258 -6.42 -7.69 -3.87
C VAL A 258 -6.14 -6.33 -4.50
N THR A 259 -4.86 -5.96 -4.61
CA THR A 259 -4.45 -4.68 -5.18
C THR A 259 -4.41 -4.77 -6.70
N ASN A 260 -5.41 -4.20 -7.36
CA ASN A 260 -5.48 -4.09 -8.81
C ASN A 260 -4.77 -2.80 -9.25
N SER A 261 -3.59 -2.95 -9.84
CA SER A 261 -2.77 -1.80 -10.24
C SER A 261 -3.29 -1.12 -11.51
N GLY A 262 -4.20 -1.74 -12.26
CA GLY A 262 -4.71 -1.18 -13.51
C GLY A 262 -3.66 -1.22 -14.63
N LEU A 263 -3.80 -0.31 -15.61
CA LEU A 263 -2.96 -0.24 -16.81
C LEU A 263 -1.92 0.87 -16.70
N LEU A 264 -0.69 0.54 -17.07
CA LEU A 264 0.44 1.46 -17.20
C LEU A 264 0.89 1.52 -18.66
N ASP A 265 0.97 2.72 -19.22
CA ASP A 265 1.65 2.97 -20.50
C ASP A 265 2.93 3.79 -20.26
N VAL A 266 4.07 3.09 -20.28
CA VAL A 266 5.38 3.72 -20.10
C VAL A 266 5.79 4.63 -21.27
N ALA A 267 5.10 4.53 -22.42
CA ALA A 267 5.47 5.29 -23.61
C ALA A 267 4.87 6.70 -23.65
N VAL A 268 3.77 6.95 -22.92
CA VAL A 268 3.01 8.20 -23.04
C VAL A 268 2.60 8.73 -21.66
N PRO A 269 3.09 9.90 -21.24
CA PRO A 269 2.53 10.60 -20.09
C PRO A 269 1.07 11.05 -20.36
N PRO A 270 0.13 10.92 -19.40
CA PRO A 270 0.32 10.35 -18.06
C PRO A 270 0.52 8.83 -18.12
N LEU A 271 1.48 8.34 -17.33
CA LEU A 271 1.86 6.92 -17.32
C LEU A 271 0.70 6.00 -16.94
N VAL A 272 -0.29 6.51 -16.19
CA VAL A 272 -1.50 5.75 -15.85
C VAL A 272 -2.57 5.97 -16.90
N THR A 273 -2.94 4.90 -17.57
CA THR A 273 -4.04 4.91 -18.54
C THR A 273 -5.28 4.18 -18.04
N GLY A 274 -5.09 3.21 -17.13
CA GLY A 274 -6.16 2.46 -16.50
C GLY A 274 -6.62 3.03 -15.15
N VAL A 275 -7.57 2.32 -14.54
CA VAL A 275 -8.06 2.60 -13.19
C VAL A 275 -7.50 1.57 -12.22
N GLY A 276 -7.14 2.01 -11.02
CA GLY A 276 -6.67 1.17 -9.93
C GLY A 276 -7.78 0.96 -8.90
N SER A 277 -7.71 -0.17 -8.21
CA SER A 277 -8.61 -0.48 -7.10
C SER A 277 -8.00 -1.44 -6.09
N ILE A 278 -8.68 -1.59 -4.97
CA ILE A 278 -8.43 -2.65 -4.00
C ILE A 278 -9.74 -3.43 -3.87
N ASP A 279 -9.79 -4.65 -4.41
CA ASP A 279 -10.91 -5.55 -4.16
C ASP A 279 -10.75 -6.18 -2.78
N VAL A 280 -11.87 -6.39 -2.08
CA VAL A 280 -11.93 -7.15 -0.83
C VAL A 280 -12.64 -8.46 -1.13
N ILE A 281 -11.96 -9.58 -0.86
CA ILE A 281 -12.50 -10.92 -1.08
C ILE A 281 -12.66 -11.68 0.22
N ASP A 282 -13.70 -12.51 0.28
CA ASP A 282 -13.86 -13.58 1.26
C ASP A 282 -13.32 -14.88 0.62
N PRO A 283 -12.17 -15.41 1.05
CA PRO A 283 -11.58 -16.61 0.47
C PRO A 283 -12.35 -17.90 0.80
N VAL A 284 -13.18 -17.89 1.84
CA VAL A 284 -14.00 -19.04 2.22
C VAL A 284 -15.23 -19.11 1.31
N ALA A 285 -15.91 -17.97 1.13
CA ALA A 285 -17.04 -17.85 0.21
C ALA A 285 -16.60 -17.80 -1.26
N ALA A 286 -15.31 -17.52 -1.51
CA ALA A 286 -14.72 -17.28 -2.80
C ALA A 286 -15.42 -16.15 -3.57
N THR A 287 -15.69 -15.01 -2.92
CA THR A 287 -16.44 -13.89 -3.53
C THR A 287 -15.79 -12.54 -3.23
N ILE A 288 -15.94 -11.58 -4.15
CA ILE A 288 -15.68 -10.16 -3.87
C ILE A 288 -16.84 -9.60 -3.01
N VAL A 289 -16.51 -9.08 -1.83
CA VAL A 289 -17.45 -8.49 -0.87
C VAL A 289 -17.48 -6.96 -0.91
N GLY A 290 -16.50 -6.32 -1.54
CA GLY A 290 -16.46 -4.89 -1.75
C GLY A 290 -15.25 -4.49 -2.61
N SER A 291 -15.24 -3.27 -3.13
CA SER A 291 -14.10 -2.73 -3.88
C SER A 291 -13.88 -1.25 -3.54
N PHE A 292 -12.63 -0.87 -3.30
CA PHE A 292 -12.20 0.51 -3.12
C PHE A 292 -11.72 1.07 -4.48
N PRO A 293 -12.53 1.89 -5.17
CA PRO A 293 -12.09 2.51 -6.41
C PRO A 293 -11.12 3.65 -6.10
N LEU A 294 -9.87 3.50 -6.52
CA LEU A 294 -8.83 4.51 -6.26
C LEU A 294 -8.75 5.56 -7.38
N GLY A 295 -9.45 5.36 -8.50
CA GLY A 295 -9.42 6.24 -9.67
C GLY A 295 -8.29 5.89 -10.64
N LYS A 296 -7.83 6.88 -11.43
CA LYS A 296 -6.72 6.70 -12.39
C LYS A 296 -5.35 6.71 -11.71
N VAL A 297 -5.17 5.75 -10.81
CA VAL A 297 -3.93 5.49 -10.10
C VAL A 297 -3.40 4.12 -10.46
N ASN A 298 -2.14 3.89 -10.15
CA ASN A 298 -1.52 2.59 -10.29
C ASN A 298 -0.93 2.21 -8.92
N PRO A 299 -1.74 1.64 -8.00
CA PRO A 299 -1.26 1.30 -6.66
C PRO A 299 -0.09 0.33 -6.72
N GLY A 300 0.80 0.45 -5.73
CA GLY A 300 2.04 -0.30 -5.57
C GLY A 300 1.85 -1.81 -5.72
N GLY A 301 2.86 -2.49 -6.28
CA GLY A 301 2.82 -3.93 -6.52
C GLY A 301 3.16 -4.80 -5.31
N LEU A 302 3.09 -4.23 -4.11
CA LEU A 302 3.35 -4.92 -2.84
C LEU A 302 2.11 -4.90 -1.95
N SER A 303 2.11 -5.77 -0.95
CA SER A 303 1.03 -5.85 0.04
C SER A 303 0.79 -4.50 0.70
N LEU A 304 -0.47 -4.22 1.02
CA LEU A 304 -0.87 -3.00 1.73
C LEU A 304 -0.15 -2.93 3.08
N ALA A 305 0.33 -1.75 3.44
CA ALA A 305 0.72 -1.47 4.82
C ALA A 305 -0.56 -1.32 5.64
N ILE A 306 -0.74 -2.14 6.67
CA ILE A 306 -1.89 -2.05 7.58
C ILE A 306 -1.39 -1.46 8.89
N ASP A 307 -2.11 -0.48 9.41
CA ASP A 307 -1.75 0.11 10.70
C ASP A 307 -1.94 -0.93 11.83
N PRO A 308 -1.23 -0.83 12.96
CA PRO A 308 -1.29 -1.82 14.04
C PRO A 308 -2.70 -2.10 14.60
N THR A 309 -3.65 -1.19 14.42
CA THR A 309 -5.04 -1.40 14.85
C THR A 309 -5.89 -2.17 13.83
N GLY A 310 -5.40 -2.35 12.60
CA GLY A 310 -6.14 -2.99 11.51
C GLY A 310 -7.27 -2.11 10.94
N SER A 311 -7.17 -0.80 11.06
CA SER A 311 -8.22 0.16 10.69
C SER A 311 -7.99 0.87 9.36
N VAL A 312 -6.73 1.12 9.03
CA VAL A 312 -6.30 1.86 7.85
C VAL A 312 -5.29 1.02 7.09
N ALA A 313 -5.48 0.95 5.78
CA ALA A 313 -4.49 0.38 4.88
C ALA A 313 -3.94 1.47 3.95
N VAL A 314 -2.65 1.43 3.70
CA VAL A 314 -1.93 2.38 2.85
C VAL A 314 -1.15 1.62 1.79
N VAL A 315 -1.14 2.16 0.57
CA VAL A 315 -0.40 1.59 -0.56
C VAL A 315 0.35 2.70 -1.29
N GLY A 316 1.53 2.36 -1.79
CA GLY A 316 2.30 3.24 -2.67
C GLY A 316 1.68 3.35 -4.06
N SER A 317 2.39 3.99 -4.98
CA SER A 317 2.01 4.11 -6.39
C SER A 317 3.18 3.70 -7.28
N GLN A 318 2.97 2.84 -8.26
CA GLN A 318 4.04 2.48 -9.21
C GLN A 318 4.22 3.53 -10.33
N THR A 319 3.45 4.63 -10.31
CA THR A 319 3.53 5.69 -11.33
C THR A 319 3.66 7.09 -10.76
N LEU A 320 3.34 7.27 -9.48
CA LEU A 320 3.34 8.56 -8.80
C LEU A 320 4.19 8.47 -7.54
N ARG A 321 4.76 9.61 -7.15
CA ARG A 321 5.49 9.74 -5.89
C ARG A 321 4.48 10.02 -4.77
N ALA A 322 3.57 9.09 -4.57
CA ALA A 322 2.40 9.30 -3.73
C ALA A 322 1.91 8.01 -3.06
N LEU A 323 1.16 8.20 -1.97
CA LEU A 323 0.46 7.15 -1.23
C LEU A 323 -1.06 7.31 -1.36
N PHE A 324 -1.75 6.17 -1.30
CA PHE A 324 -3.20 6.08 -1.23
C PHE A 324 -3.59 5.36 0.06
N ALA A 325 -4.72 5.74 0.64
CA ALA A 325 -5.15 5.23 1.94
C ALA A 325 -6.65 4.93 1.94
N VAL A 326 -7.00 3.81 2.57
CA VAL A 326 -8.39 3.33 2.70
C VAL A 326 -8.71 2.92 4.13
N ASP A 327 -9.97 3.12 4.51
CA ASP A 327 -10.54 2.72 5.79
C ASP A 327 -11.09 1.28 5.69
N ILE A 328 -10.44 0.35 6.38
CA ILE A 328 -10.71 -1.08 6.33
C ILE A 328 -11.48 -1.59 7.55
N ARG A 329 -12.00 -0.70 8.42
CA ARG A 329 -12.80 -1.11 9.59
C ARG A 329 -14.15 -1.68 9.16
N GLY A 330 -14.65 -2.69 9.86
CA GLY A 330 -16.01 -3.20 9.63
C GLY A 330 -16.22 -3.84 8.25
N LEU A 331 -15.15 -4.27 7.57
CA LEU A 331 -15.28 -4.96 6.28
C LEU A 331 -15.96 -6.33 6.44
N GLN A 332 -15.82 -6.97 7.60
CA GLN A 332 -16.48 -8.23 7.93
C GLN A 332 -18.01 -8.13 7.99
N ASP A 333 -18.53 -6.91 8.21
CA ASP A 333 -19.96 -6.63 8.34
C ASP A 333 -20.58 -6.24 6.99
N LEU A 334 -19.79 -6.16 5.92
CA LEU A 334 -20.31 -5.92 4.59
C LEU A 334 -21.25 -7.07 4.18
N PRO A 335 -22.33 -6.76 3.44
CA PRO A 335 -23.17 -7.78 2.83
C PRO A 335 -22.28 -8.73 2.01
N ARG A 336 -22.49 -10.04 2.15
CA ARG A 336 -21.88 -11.04 1.29
C ARG A 336 -22.85 -11.32 0.16
N PRO A 337 -22.67 -10.69 -1.00
CA PRO A 337 -23.66 -10.81 -2.06
C PRO A 337 -23.56 -12.23 -2.63
N ASP A 338 -24.71 -12.89 -2.81
CA ASP A 338 -24.81 -14.21 -3.46
C ASP A 338 -24.61 -14.02 -4.97
N LEU A 339 -23.36 -13.84 -5.36
CA LEU A 339 -22.96 -13.52 -6.73
C LEU A 339 -21.97 -14.56 -7.22
N ASP A 340 -22.13 -14.96 -8.47
CA ASP A 340 -21.16 -15.82 -9.15
C ASP A 340 -19.79 -15.13 -9.19
N PRO A 341 -18.76 -15.72 -8.55
CA PRO A 341 -17.43 -15.13 -8.52
C PRO A 341 -16.60 -15.37 -9.78
N THR A 342 -17.12 -16.20 -10.70
CA THR A 342 -16.47 -16.49 -11.98
C THR A 342 -16.82 -15.48 -13.06
N LEU A 343 -17.76 -14.58 -12.81
CA LEU A 343 -18.16 -13.52 -13.73
C LEU A 343 -17.37 -12.25 -13.45
N GLN A 344 -16.81 -11.64 -14.51
CA GLN A 344 -16.29 -10.29 -14.42
C GLN A 344 -17.43 -9.31 -14.18
N ARG A 345 -17.16 -8.32 -13.33
CA ARG A 345 -18.12 -7.30 -12.93
C ARG A 345 -17.67 -5.95 -13.48
N PRO A 346 -18.61 -5.00 -13.68
CA PRO A 346 -18.22 -3.63 -13.95
C PRO A 346 -17.32 -3.10 -12.84
N SER A 347 -16.32 -2.30 -13.20
CA SER A 347 -15.46 -1.66 -12.22
C SER A 347 -16.26 -0.69 -11.35
N CYS A 348 -15.93 -0.61 -10.06
CA CYS A 348 -16.40 0.48 -9.21
C CYS A 348 -15.81 1.84 -9.64
N ASN A 349 -14.80 1.89 -10.50
CA ASN A 349 -14.36 3.14 -11.10
C ASN A 349 -15.28 3.63 -12.23
N ASP A 350 -16.00 2.71 -12.91
CA ASP A 350 -16.80 3.02 -14.10
C ASP A 350 -18.27 3.36 -13.80
N VAL A 351 -18.74 3.06 -12.59
CA VAL A 351 -20.11 3.36 -12.18
C VAL A 351 -20.12 4.51 -11.18
N MET A 352 -21.15 5.35 -11.23
CA MET A 352 -21.40 6.36 -10.19
C MET A 352 -22.26 5.82 -9.04
N GLY A 353 -22.84 4.63 -9.21
CA GLY A 353 -23.73 3.99 -8.23
C GLY A 353 -23.00 3.47 -6.99
N ALA A 354 -23.77 3.18 -5.94
CA ALA A 354 -23.24 2.60 -4.69
C ALA A 354 -22.70 1.18 -4.88
N GLU A 355 -23.04 0.51 -5.99
CA GLU A 355 -22.63 -0.85 -6.31
C GLU A 355 -22.30 -0.98 -7.80
N ALA A 356 -21.40 -1.91 -8.14
CA ALA A 356 -21.03 -2.29 -9.50
C ALA A 356 -21.21 -3.81 -9.67
N GLY A 357 -22.23 -4.22 -10.45
CA GLY A 357 -22.53 -5.66 -10.59
C GLY A 357 -22.86 -6.36 -9.26
N GLY A 358 -23.47 -5.65 -8.31
CA GLY A 358 -23.79 -6.15 -6.97
C GLY A 358 -22.61 -6.14 -5.98
N VAL A 359 -21.44 -5.64 -6.37
CA VAL A 359 -20.31 -5.39 -5.45
C VAL A 359 -20.46 -3.99 -4.85
N PRO A 360 -20.46 -3.85 -3.52
CA PRO A 360 -20.39 -2.55 -2.85
C PRO A 360 -19.16 -1.75 -3.27
N CYS A 361 -19.39 -0.53 -3.76
CA CYS A 361 -18.33 0.41 -4.09
C CYS A 361 -18.01 1.27 -2.87
N LEU A 362 -16.89 0.98 -2.23
CA LEU A 362 -16.44 1.55 -0.95
C LEU A 362 -15.85 2.96 -1.10
N ARG A 363 -16.39 3.80 -1.99
CA ARG A 363 -15.89 5.17 -2.27
C ARG A 363 -15.77 6.03 -1.01
N LYS A 364 -16.79 5.96 -0.15
CA LYS A 364 -16.81 6.69 1.13
C LYS A 364 -15.76 6.21 2.14
N ARG A 365 -15.01 5.15 1.83
CA ARG A 365 -13.93 4.62 2.67
C ARG A 365 -12.56 4.86 2.05
N VAL A 366 -12.48 5.53 0.90
CA VAL A 366 -11.20 6.00 0.34
C VAL A 366 -10.84 7.30 1.06
N ILE A 367 -9.80 7.24 1.90
CA ILE A 367 -9.32 8.40 2.68
C ILE A 367 -8.42 9.28 1.81
N ARG A 368 -7.56 8.65 0.99
CA ARG A 368 -6.66 9.28 0.01
C ARG A 368 -6.72 8.48 -1.28
N GLY A 369 -7.33 9.07 -2.32
CA GLY A 369 -7.46 8.48 -3.65
C GLY A 369 -6.78 9.33 -4.72
N PHE A 370 -7.08 9.08 -6.00
CA PHE A 370 -6.51 9.84 -7.12
C PHE A 370 -6.65 11.37 -6.98
N GLU A 371 -7.81 11.85 -6.52
CA GLU A 371 -8.12 13.28 -6.48
C GLU A 371 -7.41 14.02 -5.34
N ASN A 372 -7.01 13.28 -4.30
CA ASN A 372 -6.30 13.82 -3.14
C ASN A 372 -5.35 12.75 -2.60
N PRO A 373 -4.21 12.50 -3.27
CA PRO A 373 -3.23 11.53 -2.81
C PRO A 373 -2.29 12.17 -1.78
N ILE A 374 -1.58 11.33 -1.01
CA ILE A 374 -0.49 11.83 -0.14
C ILE A 374 0.75 11.98 -1.03
N ALA A 375 1.01 13.19 -1.51
CA ALA A 375 2.21 13.46 -2.30
C ALA A 375 3.45 13.43 -1.41
N LEU A 376 4.47 12.66 -1.79
CA LEU A 376 5.77 12.68 -1.13
C LEU A 376 6.68 13.69 -1.87
N PRO A 377 7.28 14.67 -1.19
CA PRO A 377 8.18 15.62 -1.85
C PRO A 377 9.43 14.88 -2.36
N PRO A 378 10.05 15.30 -3.48
CA PRO A 378 11.30 14.70 -3.93
C PRO A 378 12.40 14.91 -2.88
N PRO A 379 13.36 13.97 -2.74
CA PRO A 379 14.47 14.16 -1.83
C PRO A 379 15.30 15.39 -2.25
N SER A 380 15.91 16.06 -1.28
CA SER A 380 16.69 17.26 -1.54
C SER A 380 17.78 17.00 -2.59
N GLY A 381 17.78 17.78 -3.67
CA GLY A 381 18.72 17.64 -4.79
C GLY A 381 18.29 16.68 -5.91
N ALA A 382 17.18 15.94 -5.77
CA ALA A 382 16.62 15.18 -6.88
C ALA A 382 15.93 16.11 -7.90
N ALA A 383 16.09 15.81 -9.19
CA ALA A 383 15.64 16.66 -10.29
C ALA A 383 14.11 16.62 -10.56
N GLY A 384 13.28 16.30 -9.56
CA GLY A 384 11.82 16.30 -9.68
C GLY A 384 11.27 15.25 -10.65
N THR A 385 11.98 14.13 -10.82
CA THR A 385 11.56 13.03 -11.70
C THR A 385 10.32 12.33 -11.17
N ALA A 386 9.60 11.66 -12.08
CA ALA A 386 8.57 10.69 -11.72
C ALA A 386 9.18 9.69 -10.71
N GLY A 387 8.75 9.77 -9.46
CA GLY A 387 9.07 8.80 -8.42
C GLY A 387 7.95 7.79 -8.34
N PHE A 388 8.26 6.55 -7.98
CA PHE A 388 7.28 5.51 -7.71
C PHE A 388 7.49 5.05 -6.28
N VAL A 389 6.40 4.87 -5.53
CA VAL A 389 6.47 4.31 -4.19
C VAL A 389 6.15 2.82 -4.25
N VAL A 390 7.17 2.01 -3.99
CA VAL A 390 7.05 0.55 -4.12
C VAL A 390 6.58 -0.09 -2.84
N GLU A 391 7.19 0.28 -1.72
CA GLU A 391 6.85 -0.27 -0.41
C GLU A 391 6.45 0.81 0.58
N VAL A 392 5.51 0.43 1.44
CA VAL A 392 5.02 1.24 2.54
C VAL A 392 4.99 0.36 3.79
N ARG A 393 5.38 0.90 4.94
CA ARG A 393 5.26 0.24 6.24
C ARG A 393 4.82 1.25 7.29
N PHE A 394 4.03 0.81 8.25
CA PHE A 394 3.80 1.55 9.49
C PHE A 394 4.95 1.30 10.46
N GLY A 395 5.27 2.30 11.28
CA GLY A 395 6.03 2.06 12.52
C GLY A 395 5.22 1.18 13.48
N ALA A 396 5.89 0.46 14.39
CA ALA A 396 5.20 -0.48 15.28
C ALA A 396 4.21 0.20 16.24
N SER A 397 4.46 1.47 16.59
CA SER A 397 3.55 2.35 17.34
C SER A 397 2.31 2.75 16.54
N GLY A 398 2.38 2.67 15.21
CA GLY A 398 1.29 3.06 14.32
C GLY A 398 1.06 4.56 14.27
N ASP A 399 2.06 5.39 14.57
CA ASP A 399 1.98 6.86 14.55
C ASP A 399 2.81 7.51 13.42
N PHE A 400 3.45 6.69 12.59
CA PHE A 400 4.10 7.14 11.37
C PHE A 400 4.12 6.05 10.30
N ILE A 401 4.37 6.50 9.07
CA ILE A 401 4.51 5.68 7.89
C ILE A 401 5.87 5.97 7.26
N VAL A 402 6.51 4.91 6.77
CA VAL A 402 7.72 4.97 5.94
C VAL A 402 7.39 4.43 4.56
N ALA A 403 7.91 5.07 3.53
CA ALA A 403 7.68 4.73 2.14
C ALA A 403 8.98 4.80 1.33
N THR A 404 9.26 3.78 0.52
CA THR A 404 10.44 3.76 -0.35
C THR A 404 10.12 4.36 -1.72
N SER A 405 10.94 5.29 -2.20
CA SER A 405 10.84 5.81 -3.56
C SER A 405 11.86 5.16 -4.49
N PHE A 406 11.36 4.44 -5.49
CA PHE A 406 12.13 3.58 -6.37
C PHE A 406 13.13 4.32 -7.26
N ASN A 407 12.72 5.41 -7.92
CA ASN A 407 13.56 6.06 -8.94
C ASN A 407 14.61 7.02 -8.40
N ASP A 408 14.43 7.52 -7.18
CA ASP A 408 15.33 8.53 -6.60
C ASP A 408 15.98 8.10 -5.29
N GLY A 409 15.77 6.85 -4.87
CA GLY A 409 16.35 6.30 -3.64
C GLY A 409 15.94 7.05 -2.38
N GLY A 410 14.86 7.83 -2.42
CA GLY A 410 14.36 8.57 -1.27
C GLY A 410 13.56 7.68 -0.32
N LEU A 411 13.62 7.99 0.97
CA LEU A 411 12.66 7.50 1.95
C LEU A 411 11.70 8.62 2.30
N GLY A 412 10.42 8.42 1.99
CA GLY A 412 9.35 9.26 2.50
C GLY A 412 8.98 8.83 3.91
N VAL A 413 8.82 9.80 4.81
CA VAL A 413 8.35 9.57 6.18
C VAL A 413 7.23 10.56 6.45
N LEU A 414 6.13 10.10 7.05
CA LEU A 414 5.03 10.99 7.43
C LEU A 414 4.40 10.56 8.74
N ALA A 415 3.93 11.55 9.51
CA ALA A 415 3.17 11.30 10.72
C ALA A 415 1.79 10.74 10.34
N PHE A 416 1.30 9.84 11.19
CA PHE A 416 -0.05 9.32 11.11
C PHE A 416 -0.71 9.41 12.48
N ASP A 417 -1.96 9.87 12.54
CA ASP A 417 -2.72 9.93 13.78
C ASP A 417 -3.62 8.69 13.95
N PRO A 418 -3.24 7.72 14.81
CA PRO A 418 -4.05 6.53 15.09
C PRO A 418 -5.17 6.80 16.11
N ARG A 419 -5.36 8.02 16.62
CA ARG A 419 -6.38 8.32 17.65
C ARG A 419 -7.79 8.35 17.05
N ASN A 420 -8.83 8.19 17.85
CA ASN A 420 -10.23 8.35 17.40
C ASN A 420 -10.66 7.44 16.24
N LEU A 421 -10.08 6.24 16.13
CA LEU A 421 -10.51 5.21 15.18
C LEU A 421 -11.89 4.62 15.52
N GLU A 422 -12.58 5.15 16.52
CA GLU A 422 -13.98 4.87 16.82
C GLU A 422 -14.95 5.81 16.08
N ARG A 423 -14.45 6.88 15.41
CA ARG A 423 -15.31 7.81 14.66
C ARG A 423 -16.05 7.09 13.50
N PRO A 424 -17.30 7.46 13.19
CA PRO A 424 -18.03 6.92 12.04
C PRO A 424 -17.25 7.11 10.73
N HIS A 425 -17.47 6.23 9.76
CA HIS A 425 -16.91 6.38 8.41
C HIS A 425 -17.41 7.66 7.72
N PRO A 426 -16.59 8.34 6.88
CA PRO A 426 -15.18 8.06 6.59
C PRO A 426 -14.23 8.50 7.71
N LEU A 427 -13.05 7.88 7.80
CA LEU A 427 -11.94 8.52 8.49
C LEU A 427 -11.51 9.79 7.75
N LEU A 428 -11.14 10.82 8.52
CA LEU A 428 -10.77 12.12 7.98
C LEU A 428 -9.41 12.08 7.28
N PRO A 429 -9.26 12.83 6.19
CA PRO A 429 -7.98 13.05 5.56
C PRO A 429 -6.88 13.63 6.49
N SER A 430 -7.22 14.52 7.41
CA SER A 430 -6.29 15.22 8.30
C SER A 430 -5.33 14.35 9.11
N ARG A 431 -5.62 13.05 9.24
CA ARG A 431 -4.79 12.07 9.98
C ARG A 431 -3.40 11.85 9.43
N PHE A 432 -3.12 12.26 8.21
CA PHE A 432 -1.79 12.17 7.61
C PHE A 432 -1.13 13.53 7.68
N GLY A 433 0.00 13.60 8.38
CA GLY A 433 0.82 14.80 8.42
C GLY A 433 1.51 15.08 7.10
N PRO A 434 2.18 16.25 7.01
CA PRO A 434 2.98 16.56 5.84
C PRO A 434 4.04 15.48 5.65
N ALA A 435 4.18 15.00 4.42
CA ALA A 435 5.21 14.06 4.10
C ALA A 435 6.57 14.76 4.04
N GLU A 436 7.52 14.21 4.78
CA GLU A 436 8.92 14.57 4.73
C GLU A 436 9.65 13.53 3.87
N THR A 437 10.74 13.91 3.22
CA THR A 437 11.54 12.95 2.45
C THR A 437 13.00 13.21 2.65
N GLU A 438 13.70 12.15 3.01
CA GLU A 438 15.14 12.14 3.17
C GLU A 438 15.81 11.38 2.02
N VAL A 439 17.03 11.83 1.67
CA VAL A 439 17.90 11.10 0.75
C VAL A 439 18.41 9.88 1.49
N ALA A 440 17.93 8.69 1.14
CA ALA A 440 18.29 7.47 1.85
C ALA A 440 19.48 6.74 1.22
N ALA A 441 19.65 6.89 -0.09
CA ALA A 441 20.83 6.45 -0.81
C ALA A 441 21.26 7.54 -1.81
N PRO A 442 22.58 7.73 -2.05
CA PRO A 442 23.01 8.49 -3.21
C PRO A 442 22.38 7.83 -4.45
N PRO A 443 21.87 8.58 -5.44
CA PRO A 443 21.39 8.00 -6.68
C PRO A 443 22.56 7.22 -7.29
N SER A 444 22.53 5.89 -7.17
CA SER A 444 23.56 5.06 -7.76
C SER A 444 23.33 5.06 -9.26
N GLY A 445 24.30 5.59 -10.01
CA GLY A 445 24.27 5.54 -11.46
C GLY A 445 23.50 6.67 -12.15
N GLY A 446 23.68 6.73 -13.47
CA GLY A 446 23.04 7.72 -14.33
C GLY A 446 21.54 7.47 -14.48
N PHE A 447 20.84 8.40 -15.11
CA PHE A 447 19.45 8.20 -15.54
C PHE A 447 19.31 6.86 -16.29
N GLY A 448 18.56 5.91 -15.72
CA GLY A 448 18.34 4.57 -16.28
C GLY A 448 19.12 3.44 -15.59
N ASP A 449 20.02 3.74 -14.65
CA ASP A 449 20.57 2.72 -13.75
C ASP A 449 19.55 2.47 -12.63
N GLU A 450 18.80 1.37 -12.76
CA GLU A 450 17.80 0.93 -11.78
C GLU A 450 18.45 0.75 -10.40
N CYS A 451 18.15 1.65 -9.48
CA CYS A 451 18.66 1.63 -8.11
C CYS A 451 17.50 1.70 -7.14
N CYS A 452 16.92 0.52 -6.94
CA CYS A 452 15.57 0.43 -6.45
C CYS A 452 15.58 0.02 -4.98
N PRO A 453 15.20 0.88 -4.02
CA PRO A 453 14.77 0.34 -2.74
C PRO A 453 13.63 -0.66 -2.99
N GLY A 454 13.91 -1.92 -2.68
CA GLY A 454 13.00 -3.04 -2.65
C GLY A 454 12.55 -3.30 -1.21
N PRO A 455 12.45 -4.57 -0.79
CA PRO A 455 11.90 -4.99 0.48
C PRO A 455 12.42 -4.17 1.67
N MET A 456 11.50 -3.64 2.49
CA MET A 456 11.76 -2.76 3.62
C MET A 456 11.22 -3.35 4.92
N LEU A 457 12.05 -3.25 5.95
CA LEU A 457 11.75 -3.62 7.31
C LEU A 457 11.94 -2.37 8.19
N VAL A 458 10.92 -2.05 8.99
CA VAL A 458 10.97 -0.95 9.94
C VAL A 458 11.08 -1.54 11.35
N HIS A 459 12.15 -1.22 12.05
CA HIS A 459 12.40 -1.65 13.42
C HIS A 459 12.38 -0.44 14.35
N THR A 460 11.36 -0.33 15.19
CA THR A 460 11.20 0.81 16.10
C THR A 460 11.79 0.48 17.47
N ASN A 461 12.78 1.26 17.90
CA ASN A 461 13.36 1.12 19.24
C ASN A 461 12.56 1.88 20.32
N SER A 462 11.63 2.75 19.91
CA SER A 462 10.76 3.55 20.77
C SER A 462 9.35 2.98 20.80
N VAL A 463 8.61 3.26 21.87
CA VAL A 463 7.18 2.91 22.01
C VAL A 463 6.29 3.96 21.33
N ALA A 464 6.86 5.11 20.93
CA ALA A 464 6.17 6.20 20.24
C ALA A 464 7.18 7.06 19.47
N GLY A 465 6.73 7.60 18.35
CA GLY A 465 7.46 8.51 17.47
C GLY A 465 8.51 7.82 16.60
N VAL A 466 9.03 8.58 15.63
CA VAL A 466 10.10 8.12 14.73
C VAL A 466 11.48 8.04 15.39
N ASP A 467 11.70 8.79 16.48
CA ASP A 467 13.04 8.99 17.03
C ASP A 467 13.70 7.66 17.44
N GLY A 468 14.85 7.39 16.83
CA GLY A 468 15.62 6.17 17.08
C GLY A 468 15.09 4.93 16.39
N SER A 469 14.10 5.04 15.48
CA SER A 469 13.65 3.94 14.63
C SER A 469 14.68 3.64 13.54
N ASP A 470 14.94 2.37 13.30
CA ASP A 470 15.79 1.88 12.23
C ASP A 470 14.93 1.45 11.05
N VAL A 471 15.21 2.00 9.88
CA VAL A 471 14.64 1.54 8.61
C VAL A 471 15.74 0.78 7.89
N ILE A 472 15.48 -0.48 7.58
CA ILE A 472 16.40 -1.35 6.87
C ILE A 472 15.72 -1.73 5.56
N TRP A 473 16.37 -1.48 4.43
CA TRP A 473 15.82 -1.85 3.14
C TRP A 473 16.91 -2.38 2.20
N LEU A 474 16.47 -3.18 1.24
CA LEU A 474 17.35 -3.70 0.20
C LEU A 474 17.35 -2.71 -0.97
N THR A 475 18.51 -2.17 -1.34
CA THR A 475 18.64 -1.46 -2.62
C THR A 475 19.03 -2.47 -3.69
N LEU A 476 18.19 -2.63 -4.70
CA LEU A 476 18.40 -3.47 -5.88
C LEU A 476 19.29 -2.76 -6.91
N ALA A 477 20.36 -2.10 -6.46
CA ALA A 477 21.51 -1.87 -7.34
C ALA A 477 22.00 -3.25 -7.85
N PRO A 478 22.70 -3.36 -8.99
CA PRO A 478 23.18 -4.63 -9.52
C PRO A 478 23.98 -5.49 -8.53
N ASP A 479 24.51 -4.89 -7.46
CA ASP A 479 25.26 -5.55 -6.39
C ASP A 479 24.45 -5.82 -5.10
N GLY A 480 23.16 -5.47 -5.04
CA GLY A 480 22.26 -5.72 -3.91
C GLY A 480 22.80 -5.21 -2.57
N VAL A 481 22.61 -3.93 -2.24
CA VAL A 481 23.14 -3.36 -0.99
C VAL A 481 22.03 -3.28 0.05
N VAL A 482 22.26 -3.88 1.23
CA VAL A 482 21.40 -3.62 2.40
C VAL A 482 21.78 -2.25 2.92
N THR A 483 20.80 -1.37 3.02
CA THR A 483 20.97 -0.03 3.59
C THR A 483 20.17 0.06 4.88
N ARG A 484 20.80 0.61 5.91
CA ARG A 484 20.14 0.98 7.15
C ARG A 484 20.20 2.50 7.30
N ALA A 485 19.06 3.11 7.56
CA ALA A 485 18.97 4.49 8.04
C ALA A 485 18.34 4.50 9.42
N ARG A 486 18.93 5.27 10.32
CA ARG A 486 18.34 5.56 11.61
C ARG A 486 17.58 6.88 11.54
N LEU A 487 16.26 6.82 11.68
CA LEU A 487 15.41 8.00 11.75
C LEU A 487 15.64 8.71 13.08
N LEU A 488 15.82 10.03 13.02
CA LEU A 488 16.02 10.87 14.19
C LEU A 488 15.04 12.04 14.21
N GLY A 489 14.71 12.49 15.42
CA GLY A 489 13.90 13.68 15.65
C GLY A 489 12.42 13.36 15.78
N ALA A 490 11.59 14.37 15.57
CA ALA A 490 10.13 14.25 15.60
C ALA A 490 9.58 14.66 14.25
N LEU A 491 8.60 13.90 13.75
CA LEU A 491 7.84 14.33 12.59
C LEU A 491 6.92 15.47 12.98
N SER A 492 6.66 16.34 12.01
CA SER A 492 5.55 17.29 12.11
C SER A 492 4.24 16.50 12.32
N PRO A 493 3.47 16.77 13.39
CA PRO A 493 2.21 16.06 13.64
C PRO A 493 1.21 16.29 12.48
N ALA A 494 0.24 15.39 12.37
CA ALA A 494 -0.86 15.53 11.41
C ALA A 494 -1.71 16.79 11.70
N THR A 495 -2.42 17.39 10.70
CA THR A 495 -3.09 18.72 10.80
C THR A 495 -4.67 18.83 10.71
N GLY A 496 -5.37 19.73 11.50
CA GLY A 496 -6.76 20.01 12.16
C GLY A 496 -7.05 19.92 13.79
N ASP A 497 -6.76 20.95 14.64
CA ASP A 497 -6.48 21.10 16.11
C ASP A 497 -7.62 20.79 17.10
N TYR A 498 -7.52 19.85 18.04
CA TYR A 498 -8.61 19.70 19.04
C TYR A 498 -8.30 19.72 20.50
N ASP A 499 -7.05 19.89 20.84
CA ASP A 499 -6.72 20.33 22.19
C ASP A 499 -6.58 21.86 22.31
N ALA A 500 -6.87 22.60 21.23
CA ALA A 500 -6.86 24.06 21.18
C ALA A 500 -5.45 24.63 21.41
N ASP A 501 -4.43 23.91 20.94
CA ASP A 501 -3.03 24.28 21.09
C ASP A 501 -2.54 25.28 20.01
N GLY A 502 -3.39 25.58 19.03
CA GLY A 502 -3.13 26.48 17.91
C GLY A 502 -2.55 25.78 16.67
N THR A 503 -2.46 24.45 16.68
CA THR A 503 -1.96 23.62 15.59
C THR A 503 -3.11 22.81 15.07
N GLU A 504 -3.54 23.06 13.84
CA GLU A 504 -4.35 22.11 13.10
C GLU A 504 -3.76 20.65 13.41
N ASP A 505 -4.47 19.60 14.01
CA ASP A 505 -4.56 18.07 13.89
C ASP A 505 -5.83 17.19 13.36
N ALA A 506 -6.25 16.02 13.89
CA ALA A 506 -7.43 15.27 13.34
C ALA A 506 -8.74 15.55 14.07
N VAL A 507 -8.65 16.35 15.11
CA VAL A 507 -9.63 16.29 16.17
C VAL A 507 -10.55 17.53 16.11
N ASP A 508 -10.14 18.60 15.40
CA ASP A 508 -10.89 19.86 15.11
C ASP A 508 -12.38 19.66 14.78
N ASN A 509 -13.24 20.58 15.24
CA ASN A 509 -14.64 20.60 14.79
C ASN A 509 -14.76 21.16 13.35
N CYS A 510 -13.78 21.96 12.91
CA CYS A 510 -13.66 22.49 11.56
C CYS A 510 -12.29 22.18 10.95
N PRO A 511 -12.21 21.50 9.78
CA PRO A 511 -10.94 21.02 9.24
C PRO A 511 -9.84 22.07 8.97
N VAL A 512 -10.16 23.37 8.90
CA VAL A 512 -9.23 24.47 8.54
C VAL A 512 -9.14 25.60 9.54
N HIS A 513 -9.77 25.39 10.68
CA HIS A 513 -9.74 26.35 11.76
C HIS A 513 -9.30 25.55 12.96
N PRO A 514 -8.33 25.98 13.76
CA PRO A 514 -8.04 25.28 15.00
C PRO A 514 -9.15 25.48 16.06
N ASN A 515 -9.41 24.51 16.96
CA ASN A 515 -10.31 24.66 18.14
C ASN A 515 -9.80 25.70 19.15
N GLY A 516 -8.62 26.28 18.88
CA GLY A 516 -7.99 27.40 19.57
C GLY A 516 -8.80 28.68 19.58
N THR A 517 -8.14 29.80 19.26
CA THR A 517 -8.75 31.14 19.39
C THR A 517 -8.90 31.77 18.01
N PRO A 518 -10.13 31.97 17.49
CA PRO A 518 -11.42 31.82 18.19
C PRO A 518 -11.89 30.36 18.33
N PRO A 519 -12.59 30.01 19.43
CA PRO A 519 -13.10 28.66 19.66
C PRO A 519 -14.12 28.25 18.59
N GLN A 520 -14.27 26.95 18.39
CA GLN A 520 -15.26 26.36 17.49
C GLN A 520 -16.37 25.70 18.30
N PRO A 521 -17.29 26.49 18.85
CA PRO A 521 -18.50 25.90 19.39
C PRO A 521 -19.14 25.02 18.32
N ASP A 522 -19.62 23.87 18.74
CA ASP A 522 -20.51 23.01 17.96
C ASP A 522 -21.85 23.12 18.67
N SER A 523 -22.55 24.22 18.37
CA SER A 523 -23.78 24.64 19.04
C SER A 523 -25.00 23.86 18.55
N GLY A 524 -24.84 22.98 17.55
CA GLY A 524 -25.91 22.17 17.04
C GLY A 524 -25.57 21.44 15.75
N GLY A 525 -26.55 21.36 14.86
CA GLY A 525 -26.41 20.63 13.61
C GLY A 525 -27.62 20.85 12.72
N VAL A 526 -27.83 19.96 11.76
CA VAL A 526 -29.03 20.02 10.91
C VAL A 526 -30.29 19.73 11.74
N GLU A 527 -31.20 20.72 11.83
CA GLU A 527 -32.43 20.67 12.66
C GLU A 527 -32.21 20.27 14.12
N SER A 528 -31.02 20.53 14.66
CA SER A 528 -30.61 20.04 15.97
C SER A 528 -29.90 21.14 16.76
N SER A 529 -30.16 21.19 18.06
CA SER A 529 -29.33 21.91 19.02
C SER A 529 -28.32 21.01 19.73
N LEU A 530 -28.27 19.72 19.34
CA LEU A 530 -27.24 18.79 19.79
C LEU A 530 -26.05 18.89 18.84
N PRO A 531 -24.82 18.95 19.36
CA PRO A 531 -23.60 18.95 18.58
C PRO A 531 -23.56 17.79 17.58
N ASP A 532 -23.18 18.05 16.33
CA ASP A 532 -23.09 17.03 15.26
C ASP A 532 -21.65 16.65 14.85
N GLY A 533 -20.66 17.24 15.53
CA GLY A 533 -19.23 17.06 15.28
C GLY A 533 -18.66 18.04 14.26
N VAL A 534 -19.46 18.98 13.76
CA VAL A 534 -19.03 20.05 12.86
C VAL A 534 -19.14 21.39 13.59
N GLY A 535 -18.06 22.16 13.60
CA GLY A 535 -18.04 23.42 14.32
C GLY A 535 -18.90 24.48 13.63
N ASP A 536 -19.51 25.37 14.42
CA ASP A 536 -20.28 26.51 13.95
C ASP A 536 -19.55 27.28 12.83
N PRO A 537 -18.22 27.53 12.88
CA PRO A 537 -17.52 28.25 11.81
C PRO A 537 -17.54 27.58 10.43
N CYS A 538 -17.68 26.25 10.37
CA CYS A 538 -17.60 25.47 9.14
C CYS A 538 -18.88 24.70 8.79
N GLN A 539 -19.93 24.81 9.60
CA GLN A 539 -21.19 24.14 9.34
C GLN A 539 -21.82 24.65 8.04
N CYS A 540 -21.70 23.87 6.96
CA CYS A 540 -22.28 24.25 5.68
C CYS A 540 -23.81 24.27 5.78
N GLY A 541 -24.43 25.27 5.19
CA GLY A 541 -25.87 25.51 5.29
C GLY A 541 -26.30 26.44 6.43
N ASP A 542 -25.45 26.69 7.43
CA ASP A 542 -25.67 27.68 8.49
C ASP A 542 -25.27 29.07 7.97
N VAL A 543 -26.13 29.68 7.16
CA VAL A 543 -25.83 30.96 6.49
C VAL A 543 -26.08 32.18 7.39
N ASP A 544 -26.71 31.97 8.55
CA ASP A 544 -26.91 33.00 9.58
C ASP A 544 -25.87 32.97 10.72
N GLY A 545 -25.11 31.88 10.83
CA GLY A 545 -23.93 31.75 11.69
C GLY A 545 -24.23 31.37 13.13
N ASP A 546 -25.37 30.73 13.39
CA ASP A 546 -25.80 30.33 14.73
C ASP A 546 -25.40 28.89 15.12
N GLY A 547 -24.67 28.22 14.24
CA GLY A 547 -24.19 26.85 14.41
C GLY A 547 -25.21 25.77 14.04
N LYS A 548 -26.36 26.13 13.48
CA LYS A 548 -27.43 25.17 13.18
C LYS A 548 -27.92 25.41 11.76
N VAL A 549 -28.34 24.33 11.12
CA VAL A 549 -29.00 24.44 9.80
C VAL A 549 -30.50 24.33 10.03
N LEU A 550 -31.18 25.48 10.09
CA LEU A 550 -32.60 25.62 10.43
C LEU A 550 -33.45 26.13 9.25
N GLN A 551 -34.76 26.32 9.50
CA GLN A 551 -35.66 26.96 8.53
C GLN A 551 -35.24 28.41 8.22
N SER A 552 -34.62 29.11 9.17
CA SER A 552 -34.10 30.47 8.96
C SER A 552 -33.08 30.51 7.84
N ASP A 553 -32.18 29.53 7.77
CA ASP A 553 -31.19 29.43 6.70
C ASP A 553 -31.82 29.17 5.34
N VAL A 554 -32.78 28.23 5.28
CA VAL A 554 -33.52 27.94 4.05
C VAL A 554 -34.25 29.18 3.54
N ASP A 555 -34.88 29.95 4.43
CA ASP A 555 -35.58 31.18 4.07
C ASP A 555 -34.59 32.29 3.67
N ALA A 556 -33.42 32.37 4.31
CA ALA A 556 -32.35 33.30 3.95
C ALA A 556 -31.79 33.00 2.56
N VAL A 557 -31.45 31.74 2.26
CA VAL A 557 -30.98 31.32 0.93
C VAL A 557 -32.07 31.54 -0.13
N ARG A 558 -33.32 31.19 0.17
CA ARG A 558 -34.45 31.44 -0.75
C ARG A 558 -34.61 32.93 -1.06
N LEU A 559 -34.50 33.78 -0.04
CA LEU A 559 -34.60 35.23 -0.20
C LEU A 559 -33.41 35.78 -1.01
N PHE A 560 -32.19 35.33 -0.73
CA PHE A 560 -30.99 35.68 -1.49
C PHE A 560 -31.12 35.30 -2.97
N LEU A 561 -31.60 34.10 -3.28
CA LEU A 561 -31.80 33.65 -4.66
C LEU A 561 -32.91 34.42 -5.39
N ALA A 562 -33.93 34.90 -4.67
CA ALA A 562 -35.00 35.74 -5.23
C ALA A 562 -34.57 37.21 -5.41
N GLU A 563 -33.75 37.72 -4.49
CA GLU A 563 -33.28 39.10 -4.45
C GLU A 563 -31.80 39.15 -4.04
N PRO A 564 -30.85 38.98 -4.99
CA PRO A 564 -29.41 38.91 -4.70
C PRO A 564 -28.81 40.18 -4.06
N ALA A 565 -29.56 41.29 -4.02
CA ALA A 565 -29.16 42.50 -3.30
C ALA A 565 -29.20 42.34 -1.78
N LEU A 566 -29.92 41.33 -1.26
CA LEU A 566 -29.96 40.97 0.15
C LEU A 566 -28.85 39.97 0.45
N ALA A 567 -27.68 40.46 0.82
CA ALA A 567 -26.53 39.62 1.12
C ALA A 567 -26.81 38.65 2.28
N LEU A 568 -26.36 37.40 2.13
CA LEU A 568 -26.28 36.46 3.24
C LEU A 568 -25.18 36.91 4.22
N PRO A 569 -25.36 36.73 5.54
CA PRO A 569 -24.30 36.97 6.52
C PRO A 569 -23.05 36.13 6.25
N PHE A 570 -23.22 34.84 5.92
CA PHE A 570 -22.14 33.89 5.63
C PHE A 570 -22.38 33.18 4.29
N PRO A 571 -22.17 33.86 3.15
CA PRO A 571 -22.46 33.30 1.83
C PRO A 571 -21.52 32.14 1.45
N ASP A 572 -20.34 32.09 2.05
CA ASP A 572 -19.32 31.07 1.88
C ASP A 572 -19.68 29.71 2.47
N LYS A 573 -20.63 29.66 3.43
CA LYS A 573 -21.18 28.43 4.01
C LYS A 573 -22.33 27.81 3.23
N CYS A 574 -22.84 28.51 2.23
CA CYS A 574 -24.11 28.17 1.57
C CYS A 574 -24.08 26.90 0.71
N ASN A 575 -22.92 26.58 0.14
CA ASN A 575 -22.74 25.48 -0.78
C ASN A 575 -22.76 24.14 -0.05
N VAL A 576 -23.80 23.34 -0.28
CA VAL A 576 -24.04 22.05 0.38
C VAL A 576 -24.17 20.88 -0.60
N ALA A 577 -24.17 21.15 -1.91
CA ALA A 577 -24.30 20.12 -2.95
C ALA A 577 -23.60 20.47 -4.28
N GLY A 578 -23.02 21.66 -4.39
CA GLY A 578 -22.31 22.14 -5.57
C GLY A 578 -20.86 21.67 -5.65
N LYS A 579 -20.04 22.43 -6.39
CA LYS A 579 -18.59 22.16 -6.51
C LYS A 579 -17.89 22.52 -5.20
N SER A 580 -17.12 21.60 -4.64
CA SER A 580 -16.31 21.84 -3.43
C SER A 580 -15.53 23.15 -3.49
N GLY A 581 -15.67 23.98 -2.45
CA GLY A 581 -14.91 25.22 -2.26
C GLY A 581 -15.45 26.43 -3.03
N ALA A 582 -16.52 26.26 -3.81
CA ALA A 582 -17.21 27.39 -4.41
C ALA A 582 -18.06 28.12 -3.37
N ALA A 583 -18.00 29.44 -3.35
CA ALA A 583 -18.91 30.31 -2.58
C ALA A 583 -20.26 30.52 -3.30
N GLU A 584 -20.63 29.58 -4.19
CA GLU A 584 -21.85 29.68 -4.99
C GLU A 584 -23.02 29.16 -4.14
N CYS A 585 -24.01 30.03 -3.91
CA CYS A 585 -25.35 29.63 -3.52
C CYS A 585 -26.20 29.48 -4.76
N ASP A 586 -26.76 28.30 -5.00
CA ASP A 586 -27.71 28.11 -6.10
C ASP A 586 -29.01 27.40 -5.67
N VAL A 587 -29.85 27.10 -6.67
CA VAL A 587 -31.14 26.42 -6.43
C VAL A 587 -30.93 24.98 -5.96
N LEU A 588 -29.83 24.32 -6.34
CA LEU A 588 -29.51 22.97 -5.88
C LEU A 588 -29.22 22.98 -4.38
N ASP A 589 -28.46 23.95 -3.88
CA ASP A 589 -28.19 24.09 -2.44
C ASP A 589 -29.49 24.28 -1.64
N LEU A 590 -30.37 25.18 -2.10
CA LEU A 590 -31.67 25.40 -1.46
C LEU A 590 -32.52 24.11 -1.41
N VAL A 591 -32.51 23.32 -2.48
CA VAL A 591 -33.26 22.05 -2.54
C VAL A 591 -32.67 21.03 -1.56
N VAL A 592 -31.34 20.91 -1.48
CA VAL A 592 -30.68 19.98 -0.56
C VAL A 592 -30.89 20.39 0.89
N LEU A 593 -30.74 21.67 1.24
CA LEU A 593 -31.07 22.18 2.58
C LEU A 593 -32.50 21.86 2.97
N THR A 594 -33.46 22.13 2.08
CA THR A 594 -34.89 21.85 2.35
C THR A 594 -35.14 20.36 2.59
N ARG A 595 -34.49 19.48 1.82
CA ARG A 595 -34.64 18.01 1.96
C ARG A 595 -33.96 17.48 3.22
N ALA A 596 -32.73 17.91 3.49
CA ALA A 596 -31.94 17.46 4.62
C ALA A 596 -32.64 17.72 5.96
N ARG A 597 -33.29 18.90 6.09
CA ARG A 597 -34.10 19.24 7.26
C ARG A 597 -35.29 18.30 7.50
N GLU A 598 -35.91 17.82 6.42
CA GLU A 598 -36.96 16.81 6.48
C GLU A 598 -36.40 15.39 6.66
N THR A 599 -35.11 15.24 7.00
CA THR A 599 -34.36 13.97 7.06
C THR A 599 -34.40 13.17 5.75
N LEU A 600 -34.60 13.87 4.62
CA LEU A 600 -34.61 13.28 3.30
C LEU A 600 -33.23 13.43 2.65
N GLY A 601 -32.70 12.35 2.09
CA GLY A 601 -31.43 12.37 1.38
C GLY A 601 -31.49 13.19 0.07
N PRO A 602 -30.34 13.71 -0.42
CA PRO A 602 -29.03 13.70 0.25
C PRO A 602 -29.02 14.66 1.45
N GLY A 603 -28.22 14.34 2.47
CA GLY A 603 -27.99 15.25 3.60
C GLY A 603 -27.10 16.44 3.19
N VAL A 604 -26.92 17.39 4.11
CA VAL A 604 -26.01 18.53 3.94
C VAL A 604 -24.57 18.01 3.81
N ALA A 605 -23.90 18.30 2.70
CA ALA A 605 -22.49 17.97 2.53
C ALA A 605 -21.61 19.11 3.07
N GLN A 606 -20.57 18.78 3.83
CA GLN A 606 -19.61 19.73 4.38
C GLN A 606 -18.55 20.10 3.30
N ILE A 607 -18.99 20.79 2.25
CA ILE A 607 -18.18 21.10 1.05
C ILE A 607 -18.07 22.60 0.73
N CYS A 608 -18.62 23.42 1.61
CA CYS A 608 -18.49 24.87 1.55
C CYS A 608 -17.04 25.29 1.84
N ALA A 609 -16.66 26.52 1.48
CA ALA A 609 -15.27 26.97 1.61
C ALA A 609 -14.73 26.88 3.05
N PRO A 610 -15.50 27.22 4.11
CA PRO A 610 -15.05 27.06 5.50
C PRO A 610 -14.90 25.61 5.98
N ALA A 611 -15.44 24.62 5.26
CA ALA A 611 -15.37 23.20 5.64
C ALA A 611 -14.24 22.43 4.92
N LEU A 612 -13.51 23.07 4.00
CA LEU A 612 -12.52 22.42 3.16
C LEU A 612 -11.10 22.94 3.42
N PRO A 613 -10.07 22.06 3.40
CA PRO A 613 -8.63 22.40 3.49
C PRO A 613 -8.11 23.32 2.39
#